data_AF-A0A8J7UZG2-F1
#
_entry.id   AF-A0A8J7UZG2-F1
#
_cell.length_a   1.000
_cell.length_b   1.000
_cell.length_c   1.000
_cell.angle_alpha   90.00
_cell.angle_beta   90.00
_cell.angle_gamma   90.00
#
_symmetry.space_group_name_H-M   'P 1'
#
loop_
_entity.id
_entity.type
_entity.pdbx_description
1 polymer ?
#
loop_
_entity_poly.entity_id
_entity_poly.type
_entity_poly.pdbx_seq_one_letter_code
_entity_poly.pdbx_strand_id
1 'polypeptide(L)'
;MKKLRPGAWLYRVGRLLRGRTFTAAGLAVAVCLSLLAVAENVKILYIADGAETGVALALRGDPTEKALSRAGITLRENDIVTTRETSLVYSRVSIQRGMQVTLQVDGESIPCAVTGGTVAELLRQNGLELGENDYCSKEPGALLEDGDVITVQRVEKRVVKEQTALPYQTVYKASSLLRSGRSMQITGGEAGLAENTYEELWSGDTLVSRTLVSAKELKAPVDALVLQGQNGAAISRLDWSSQYPLDANGIPVTYQKVKTGQKATGYSAPENSYGSSGGYCYYGTIAVDPNEYPYGTKLYIRSADGKFVYGYALASDTGGFAASEIGVDVDLFYETYQESVLNSLRTVDIYVLEWGNGTLYY
;
A
#
# COMPACT_ATOMS: atom_id res chain seq x y z
N MET A 1 -120.55 -43.42 29.52
CA MET A 1 -119.37 -42.52 29.53
C MET A 1 -118.62 -42.66 30.86
N LYS A 2 -117.52 -43.44 30.92
CA LYS A 2 -116.66 -43.55 32.11
C LYS A 2 -115.61 -42.44 32.08
N LYS A 3 -115.69 -41.49 33.02
CA LYS A 3 -114.74 -40.38 33.19
C LYS A 3 -113.33 -40.90 33.50
N LEU A 4 -112.37 -40.66 32.61
CA LEU A 4 -110.93 -40.76 32.89
C LEU A 4 -110.56 -39.74 33.98
N ARG A 5 -109.96 -40.20 35.09
CA ARG A 5 -109.50 -39.35 36.20
C ARG A 5 -108.08 -38.82 35.90
N PRO A 6 -107.87 -37.50 35.72
CA PRO A 6 -106.56 -36.91 35.36
C PRO A 6 -105.48 -37.04 36.46
N GLY A 7 -105.90 -37.25 37.72
CA GLY A 7 -104.99 -37.23 38.87
C GLY A 7 -103.96 -38.38 38.91
N ALA A 8 -104.25 -39.52 38.29
CA ALA A 8 -103.33 -40.67 38.31
C ALA A 8 -102.08 -40.47 37.44
N TRP A 9 -102.19 -39.64 36.39
CA TRP A 9 -101.07 -39.31 35.50
C TRP A 9 -100.12 -38.31 36.14
N LEU A 10 -100.66 -37.22 36.71
CA LEU A 10 -99.89 -36.23 37.47
C LEU A 10 -99.16 -36.85 38.68
N TYR A 11 -99.79 -37.81 39.36
CA TYR A 11 -99.17 -38.52 40.47
C TYR A 11 -98.01 -39.45 40.03
N ARG A 12 -98.16 -40.14 38.88
CA ARG A 12 -97.10 -40.99 38.30
C ARG A 12 -95.92 -40.17 37.79
N VAL A 13 -96.19 -39.02 37.15
CA VAL A 13 -95.17 -38.06 36.70
C VAL A 13 -94.44 -37.46 37.90
N GLY A 14 -95.16 -37.04 38.95
CA GLY A 14 -94.56 -36.51 40.18
C GLY A 14 -93.69 -37.53 40.94
N ARG A 15 -94.03 -38.83 40.91
CA ARG A 15 -93.20 -39.90 41.49
C ARG A 15 -91.96 -40.21 40.65
N LEU A 16 -92.05 -40.08 39.33
CA LEU A 16 -90.93 -40.20 38.39
C LEU A 16 -89.94 -39.04 38.55
N LEU A 17 -90.44 -37.81 38.65
CA LEU A 17 -89.64 -36.58 38.85
C LEU A 17 -88.90 -36.56 40.21
N ARG A 18 -89.44 -37.25 41.23
CA ARG A 18 -88.80 -37.45 42.54
C ARG A 18 -87.93 -38.71 42.62
N GLY A 19 -87.81 -39.45 41.52
CA GLY A 19 -86.96 -40.65 41.43
C GLY A 19 -85.48 -40.27 41.38
N ARG A 20 -84.65 -41.01 42.12
CA ARG A 20 -83.18 -40.89 42.08
C ARG A 20 -82.62 -41.05 40.65
N THR A 21 -83.34 -41.76 39.77
CA THR A 21 -82.99 -41.97 38.36
C THR A 21 -83.28 -40.76 37.47
N PHE A 22 -84.37 -40.03 37.70
CA PHE A 22 -84.71 -38.84 36.91
C PHE A 22 -83.80 -37.65 37.25
N THR A 23 -83.49 -37.48 38.53
CA THR A 23 -82.50 -36.49 39.00
C THR A 23 -81.09 -36.80 38.48
N ALA A 24 -80.68 -38.07 38.47
CA ALA A 24 -79.43 -38.50 37.86
C ALA A 24 -79.40 -38.27 36.33
N ALA A 25 -80.50 -38.54 35.62
CA ALA A 25 -80.60 -38.29 34.17
C ALA A 25 -80.54 -36.79 33.84
N GLY A 26 -81.23 -35.95 34.61
CA GLY A 26 -81.16 -34.49 34.45
C GLY A 26 -79.76 -33.94 34.72
N LEU A 27 -79.07 -34.46 35.74
CA LEU A 27 -77.67 -34.10 36.00
C LEU A 27 -76.75 -34.55 34.86
N ALA A 28 -76.93 -35.76 34.34
CA ALA A 28 -76.15 -36.26 33.21
C ALA A 28 -76.33 -35.40 31.95
N VAL A 29 -77.55 -34.97 31.64
CA VAL A 29 -77.82 -34.06 30.52
C VAL A 29 -77.17 -32.69 30.74
N ALA A 30 -77.24 -32.13 31.94
CA ALA A 30 -76.58 -30.87 32.26
C ALA A 30 -75.04 -30.97 32.15
N VAL A 31 -74.46 -32.10 32.57
CA VAL A 31 -73.03 -32.38 32.39
C VAL A 31 -72.69 -32.53 30.90
N CYS A 32 -73.47 -33.26 30.11
CA CYS A 32 -73.24 -33.36 28.67
C CYS A 32 -73.35 -32.02 27.95
N LEU A 33 -74.34 -31.19 28.29
CA LEU A 33 -74.51 -29.86 27.71
C LEU A 33 -73.37 -28.90 28.09
N SER A 34 -72.90 -28.97 29.34
CA SER A 34 -71.74 -28.18 29.77
C SER A 34 -70.45 -28.65 29.10
N LEU A 35 -70.24 -29.97 28.94
CA LEU A 35 -69.10 -30.51 28.19
C LEU A 35 -69.14 -30.12 26.70
N LEU A 36 -70.32 -30.15 26.08
CA LEU A 36 -70.53 -29.68 24.70
C LEU A 36 -70.24 -28.19 24.57
N ALA A 37 -70.77 -27.38 25.50
CA ALA A 37 -70.50 -25.94 25.52
C ALA A 37 -69.00 -25.62 25.69
N VAL A 38 -68.28 -26.37 26.54
CA VAL A 38 -66.83 -26.24 26.68
C VAL A 38 -66.11 -26.66 25.39
N ALA A 39 -66.47 -27.81 24.82
CA ALA A 39 -65.86 -28.32 23.58
C ALA A 39 -66.09 -27.37 22.39
N GLU A 40 -67.27 -26.74 22.30
CA GLU A 40 -67.58 -25.76 21.26
C GLU A 40 -66.87 -24.42 21.49
N ASN A 41 -66.52 -24.05 22.72
CA ASN A 41 -65.89 -22.76 23.03
C ASN A 41 -64.36 -22.80 23.16
N VAL A 42 -63.74 -23.97 23.00
CA VAL A 42 -62.29 -24.14 23.09
C VAL A 42 -61.70 -24.37 21.68
N LYS A 43 -60.50 -23.81 21.45
CA LYS A 43 -59.64 -24.07 20.30
C LYS A 43 -58.25 -24.49 20.78
N ILE A 44 -57.58 -25.30 19.96
CA ILE A 44 -56.19 -25.72 20.20
C ILE A 44 -55.24 -24.75 19.50
N LEU A 45 -54.24 -24.25 20.21
CA LEU A 45 -53.14 -23.46 19.64
C LEU A 45 -51.90 -24.33 19.53
N TYR A 46 -51.40 -24.52 18.31
CA TYR A 46 -50.05 -25.04 18.08
C TYR A 46 -49.08 -23.88 18.03
N ILE A 47 -48.23 -23.76 19.04
CA ILE A 47 -47.33 -22.63 19.23
C ILE A 47 -45.93 -23.06 18.79
N ALA A 48 -45.33 -22.28 17.90
CA ALA A 48 -43.91 -22.35 17.57
C ALA A 48 -43.25 -21.08 18.08
N ASP A 49 -42.27 -21.24 18.95
CA ASP A 49 -41.53 -20.16 19.59
C ASP A 49 -40.03 -20.36 19.32
N GLY A 50 -39.55 -19.79 18.22
CA GLY A 50 -38.25 -20.14 17.67
C GLY A 50 -38.14 -21.65 17.40
N ALA A 51 -37.21 -22.32 18.08
CA ALA A 51 -37.02 -23.77 18.00
C ALA A 51 -37.94 -24.58 18.94
N GLU A 52 -38.57 -23.93 19.91
CA GLU A 52 -39.46 -24.58 20.86
C GLU A 52 -40.87 -24.71 20.27
N THR A 53 -41.55 -25.82 20.58
CA THR A 53 -42.95 -26.02 20.16
C THR A 53 -43.81 -26.43 21.35
N GLY A 54 -45.06 -25.96 21.35
CA GLY A 54 -46.00 -26.18 22.44
C GLY A 54 -47.44 -26.26 21.96
N VAL A 55 -48.31 -26.72 22.86
CA VAL A 55 -49.75 -26.78 22.63
C VAL A 55 -50.48 -26.14 23.80
N ALA A 56 -51.41 -25.24 23.50
CA ALA A 56 -52.24 -24.58 24.52
C ALA A 56 -53.73 -24.64 24.16
N LEU A 57 -54.59 -24.68 25.18
CA LEU A 57 -56.04 -24.52 25.02
C LEU A 57 -56.41 -23.05 25.19
N ALA A 58 -57.18 -22.51 24.25
CA ALA A 58 -57.67 -21.14 24.28
C ALA A 58 -59.19 -21.12 24.13
N LEU A 59 -59.86 -20.14 24.74
CA LEU A 59 -61.25 -19.87 24.41
C LEU A 59 -61.33 -19.20 23.03
N ARG A 60 -62.37 -19.51 22.24
CA ARG A 60 -62.51 -18.96 20.88
C ARG A 60 -62.48 -17.43 20.82
N GLY A 61 -63.05 -16.78 21.83
CA GLY A 61 -63.09 -15.31 21.94
C GLY A 61 -61.90 -14.68 22.68
N ASP A 62 -60.95 -15.46 23.18
CA ASP A 62 -59.76 -14.89 23.83
C ASP A 62 -58.74 -14.42 22.76
N PRO A 63 -58.12 -13.23 22.95
CA PRO A 63 -56.95 -12.82 22.18
C PRO A 63 -55.81 -13.83 22.31
N THR A 64 -55.01 -13.97 21.25
CA THR A 64 -53.88 -14.92 21.23
C THR A 64 -52.91 -14.65 22.39
N GLU A 65 -52.64 -13.39 22.71
CA GLU A 65 -51.74 -12.94 23.77
C GLU A 65 -52.19 -13.44 25.16
N LYS A 66 -53.50 -13.45 25.39
CA LYS A 66 -54.10 -13.95 26.64
C LYS A 66 -54.00 -15.47 26.74
N ALA A 67 -54.07 -16.17 25.62
CA ALA A 67 -53.86 -17.61 25.59
C ALA A 67 -52.37 -17.97 25.80
N LEU A 68 -51.45 -17.20 25.20
CA LEU A 68 -50.00 -17.36 25.38
C LEU A 68 -49.59 -17.13 26.84
N SER A 69 -50.07 -16.06 27.49
CA SER A 69 -49.75 -15.80 28.90
C SER A 69 -50.26 -16.89 29.85
N ARG A 70 -51.46 -17.45 29.61
CA ARG A 70 -51.96 -18.63 30.34
C ARG A 70 -51.14 -19.89 30.12
N ALA A 71 -50.52 -20.02 28.95
CA ALA A 71 -49.59 -21.09 28.63
C ALA A 71 -48.19 -20.87 29.24
N GLY A 72 -47.99 -19.79 30.01
CA GLY A 72 -46.70 -19.45 30.62
C GLY A 72 -45.74 -18.73 29.66
N ILE A 73 -46.19 -18.37 28.46
CA ILE A 73 -45.37 -17.68 27.46
C ILE A 73 -45.50 -16.18 27.67
N THR A 74 -44.41 -15.54 28.07
CA THR A 74 -44.32 -14.08 28.22
C THR A 74 -43.77 -13.48 26.93
N LEU A 75 -44.52 -12.57 26.32
CA LEU A 75 -44.07 -11.83 25.14
C LEU A 75 -43.18 -10.65 25.57
N ARG A 76 -42.08 -10.45 24.85
CA ARG A 76 -41.15 -9.33 25.02
C ARG A 76 -41.54 -8.18 24.09
N GLU A 77 -40.98 -7.02 24.37
CA GLU A 77 -41.03 -5.87 23.45
C GLU A 77 -40.32 -6.26 22.13
N ASN A 78 -40.99 -6.01 21.00
CA ASN A 78 -40.59 -6.38 19.63
C ASN A 78 -40.75 -7.86 19.23
N ASP A 79 -41.38 -8.71 20.05
CA ASP A 79 -41.83 -10.02 19.59
C ASP A 79 -42.93 -9.88 18.54
N ILE A 80 -42.82 -10.61 17.43
CA ILE A 80 -43.87 -10.66 16.40
C ILE A 80 -44.65 -11.97 16.58
N VAL A 81 -45.94 -11.85 16.89
CA VAL A 81 -46.86 -12.97 16.99
C VAL A 81 -47.71 -13.05 15.73
N THR A 82 -47.56 -14.13 14.97
CA THR A 82 -48.40 -14.42 13.81
C THR A 82 -49.35 -15.55 14.15
N THR A 83 -50.65 -15.28 14.09
CA THR A 83 -51.70 -16.30 14.26
C THR A 83 -52.30 -16.65 12.91
N ARG A 84 -52.31 -17.93 12.55
CA ARG A 84 -52.97 -18.45 11.35
C ARG A 84 -54.08 -19.41 11.75
N GLU A 85 -55.32 -19.05 11.42
CA GLU A 85 -56.44 -19.95 11.54
C GLU A 85 -56.32 -21.06 10.50
N THR A 86 -56.31 -22.32 10.94
CA THR A 86 -56.14 -23.47 10.03
C THR A 86 -57.44 -24.26 9.93
N SER A 87 -58.20 -24.37 11.02
CA SER A 87 -59.54 -24.94 11.01
C SER A 87 -60.39 -24.33 12.11
N LEU A 88 -61.66 -24.74 12.18
CA LEU A 88 -62.52 -24.42 13.31
C LEU A 88 -61.97 -24.94 14.64
N VAL A 89 -61.11 -25.96 14.67
CA VAL A 89 -60.69 -26.62 15.93
C VAL A 89 -59.29 -26.17 16.38
N TYR A 90 -58.45 -25.70 15.46
CA TYR A 90 -57.09 -25.31 15.81
C TYR A 90 -56.51 -24.17 14.96
N SER A 91 -55.62 -23.41 15.60
CA SER A 91 -54.83 -22.33 15.01
C SER A 91 -53.34 -22.59 15.22
N ARG A 92 -52.51 -22.13 14.28
CA ARG A 92 -51.05 -22.10 14.46
C ARG A 92 -50.64 -20.71 14.90
N VAL A 93 -49.85 -20.63 15.95
CA VAL A 93 -49.26 -19.40 16.46
C VAL A 93 -47.75 -19.52 16.27
N SER A 94 -47.15 -18.56 15.58
CA SER A 94 -45.70 -18.43 15.43
C SER A 94 -45.26 -17.20 16.17
N ILE A 95 -44.28 -17.35 17.06
CA ILE A 95 -43.65 -16.27 17.80
C ILE A 95 -42.24 -16.13 17.23
N GLN A 96 -41.97 -14.97 16.66
CA GLN A 96 -40.63 -14.57 16.26
C GLN A 96 -40.10 -13.65 17.35
N ARG A 97 -39.13 -14.16 18.12
CA ARG A 97 -38.58 -13.44 19.28
C ARG A 97 -37.77 -12.23 18.82
N GLY A 98 -38.04 -11.08 19.44
CA GLY A 98 -37.24 -9.89 19.30
C GLY A 98 -35.87 -10.10 19.96
N MET A 99 -34.83 -9.68 19.27
CA MET A 99 -33.44 -9.70 19.71
C MET A 99 -32.97 -8.27 19.91
N GLN A 100 -32.22 -8.05 20.98
CA GLN A 100 -31.54 -6.79 21.26
C GLN A 100 -30.09 -6.90 20.79
N VAL A 101 -29.72 -6.10 19.80
CA VAL A 101 -28.35 -6.03 19.28
C VAL A 101 -27.83 -4.61 19.50
N THR A 102 -26.58 -4.47 19.92
CA THR A 102 -25.92 -3.16 20.02
C THR A 102 -24.99 -2.99 18.83
N LEU A 103 -25.23 -1.95 18.04
CA LEU A 103 -24.35 -1.54 16.95
C LEU A 103 -23.43 -0.43 17.46
N GLN A 104 -22.13 -0.65 17.42
CA GLN A 104 -21.12 0.35 17.77
C GLN A 104 -20.45 0.86 16.50
N VAL A 105 -20.57 2.15 16.21
CA VAL A 105 -19.98 2.78 15.01
C VAL A 105 -19.07 3.91 15.46
N ASP A 106 -17.78 3.81 15.15
CA ASP A 106 -16.78 4.84 15.44
C ASP A 106 -16.79 5.33 16.92
N GLY A 107 -17.15 4.43 17.84
CA GLY A 107 -17.22 4.68 19.28
C GLY A 107 -18.62 5.04 19.82
N GLU A 108 -19.59 5.33 18.96
CA GLU A 108 -20.99 5.56 19.34
C GLU A 108 -21.77 4.26 19.41
N SER A 109 -22.62 4.08 20.43
CA SER A 109 -23.44 2.87 20.62
C SER A 109 -24.91 3.14 20.29
N ILE A 110 -25.46 2.35 19.36
CA ILE A 110 -26.83 2.41 18.88
C ILE A 110 -27.54 1.10 19.27
N PRO A 111 -28.53 1.12 20.18
CA PRO A 111 -29.33 -0.05 20.47
C PRO A 111 -30.31 -0.32 19.31
N CYS A 112 -30.33 -1.56 18.82
CA CYS A 112 -31.17 -2.00 17.70
C CYS A 112 -32.05 -3.18 18.13
N ALA A 113 -33.36 -3.04 17.94
CA ALA A 113 -34.30 -4.14 18.08
C ALA A 113 -34.58 -4.77 16.71
N VAL A 114 -34.30 -6.07 16.57
CA VAL A 114 -34.49 -6.83 15.33
C VAL A 114 -35.19 -8.15 15.62
N THR A 115 -35.91 -8.71 14.65
CA THR A 115 -36.62 -9.99 14.82
C THR A 115 -35.87 -11.17 14.20
N GLY A 116 -34.62 -10.95 13.78
CA GLY A 116 -33.80 -11.90 13.04
C GLY A 116 -33.01 -11.20 11.94
N GLY A 117 -32.23 -11.97 11.20
CA GLY A 117 -31.48 -11.49 10.05
C GLY A 117 -29.97 -11.60 10.22
N THR A 118 -29.26 -11.02 9.26
CA THR A 118 -27.80 -11.01 9.19
C THR A 118 -27.22 -9.68 9.62
N VAL A 119 -25.92 -9.68 9.94
CA VAL A 119 -25.16 -8.45 10.22
C VAL A 119 -25.30 -7.45 9.07
N ALA A 120 -25.22 -7.88 7.81
CA ALA A 120 -25.39 -7.02 6.64
C ALA A 120 -26.77 -6.34 6.58
N GLU A 121 -27.83 -7.05 6.99
CA GLU A 121 -29.19 -6.50 7.02
C GLU A 121 -29.35 -5.46 8.13
N LEU A 122 -28.79 -5.72 9.32
CA LEU A 122 -28.75 -4.76 10.42
C LEU A 122 -28.02 -3.47 10.01
N LEU A 123 -26.85 -3.60 9.39
CA LEU A 123 -26.07 -2.45 8.91
C LEU A 123 -26.87 -1.63 7.91
N ARG A 124 -27.48 -2.28 6.91
CA ARG A 124 -28.31 -1.61 5.89
C ARG A 124 -29.54 -0.90 6.48
N GLN A 125 -30.21 -1.51 7.46
CA GLN A 125 -31.34 -0.90 8.17
C GLN A 125 -30.95 0.38 8.91
N ASN A 126 -29.70 0.47 9.37
CA ASN A 126 -29.14 1.66 10.01
C ASN A 126 -28.44 2.61 9.02
N GLY A 127 -28.59 2.39 7.71
CA GLY A 127 -27.99 3.25 6.68
C GLY A 127 -26.47 3.09 6.53
N LEU A 128 -25.90 1.96 6.98
CA LEU A 128 -24.47 1.68 6.90
C LEU A 128 -24.19 0.64 5.81
N GLU A 129 -23.30 1.00 4.90
CA GLU A 129 -22.65 0.07 3.97
C GLU A 129 -21.16 0.05 4.28
N LEU A 130 -20.56 -1.14 4.42
CA LEU A 130 -19.13 -1.28 4.70
C LEU A 130 -18.32 -0.98 3.43
N GLY A 131 -17.34 -0.10 3.55
CA GLY A 131 -16.30 0.08 2.55
C GLY A 131 -15.34 -1.10 2.50
N GLU A 132 -14.52 -1.16 1.44
CA GLU A 132 -13.56 -2.25 1.21
C GLU A 132 -12.57 -2.46 2.37
N ASN A 133 -12.19 -1.38 3.06
CA ASN A 133 -11.21 -1.41 4.15
C ASN A 133 -11.86 -1.32 5.55
N ASP A 134 -13.18 -1.20 5.64
CA ASP A 134 -13.85 -1.06 6.94
C ASP A 134 -13.78 -2.35 7.74
N TYR A 135 -13.64 -2.22 9.04
CA TYR A 135 -13.64 -3.35 9.96
C TYR A 135 -15.04 -3.58 10.53
N CYS A 136 -15.47 -4.84 10.57
CA CYS A 136 -16.67 -5.27 11.28
C CYS A 136 -16.31 -6.44 12.20
N SER A 137 -16.77 -6.42 13.46
CA SER A 137 -16.47 -7.47 14.44
C SER A 137 -17.07 -8.83 14.10
N LYS A 138 -18.09 -8.86 13.23
CA LYS A 138 -18.70 -10.08 12.70
C LYS A 138 -18.83 -10.00 11.19
N GLU A 139 -18.72 -11.16 10.55
CA GLU A 139 -18.92 -11.30 9.11
C GLU A 139 -20.30 -10.79 8.68
N PRO A 140 -20.43 -10.07 7.55
CA PRO A 140 -21.72 -9.54 7.08
C PRO A 140 -22.80 -10.60 6.89
N GLY A 141 -22.40 -11.83 6.53
CA GLY A 141 -23.32 -12.97 6.36
C GLY A 141 -23.67 -13.73 7.65
N ALA A 142 -23.06 -13.38 8.79
CA ALA A 142 -23.37 -14.02 10.06
C ALA A 142 -24.79 -13.69 10.51
N LEU A 143 -25.48 -14.70 11.06
CA LEU A 143 -26.78 -14.50 11.72
C LEU A 143 -26.59 -13.75 13.02
N LEU A 144 -27.56 -12.88 13.34
CA LEU A 144 -27.60 -12.14 14.58
C LEU A 144 -28.12 -13.02 15.72
N GLU A 145 -27.52 -12.85 16.90
CA GLU A 145 -27.95 -13.47 18.15
C GLU A 145 -28.40 -12.40 19.16
N ASP A 146 -29.28 -12.78 20.09
CA ASP A 146 -29.77 -11.89 21.15
C ASP A 146 -28.61 -11.49 22.07
N GLY A 147 -28.43 -10.18 22.27
CA GLY A 147 -27.32 -9.61 23.04
C GLY A 147 -26.04 -9.33 22.25
N ASP A 148 -26.05 -9.52 20.93
CA ASP A 148 -24.88 -9.27 20.09
C ASP A 148 -24.38 -7.82 20.18
N VAL A 149 -23.05 -7.65 20.13
CA VAL A 149 -22.39 -6.35 19.96
C VAL A 149 -21.62 -6.35 18.65
N ILE A 150 -22.13 -5.62 17.67
CA ILE A 150 -21.54 -5.48 16.34
C ILE A 150 -20.75 -4.18 16.31
N THR A 151 -19.42 -4.26 16.21
CA THR A 151 -18.54 -3.09 16.14
C THR A 151 -18.14 -2.84 14.70
N VAL A 152 -18.37 -1.63 14.22
CA VAL A 152 -17.93 -1.14 12.92
C VAL A 152 -16.93 -0.01 13.14
N GLN A 153 -15.78 -0.12 12.49
CA GLN A 153 -14.77 0.94 12.45
C GLN A 153 -14.54 1.33 11.00
N ARG A 154 -14.78 2.61 10.69
CA ARG A 154 -14.53 3.14 9.35
C ARG A 154 -13.03 3.30 9.12
N VAL A 155 -12.57 2.89 7.95
CA VAL A 155 -11.18 3.05 7.52
C VAL A 155 -11.12 3.91 6.26
N GLU A 156 -10.62 5.12 6.44
CA GLU A 156 -10.40 6.06 5.35
C GLU A 156 -9.05 5.79 4.67
N LYS A 157 -9.06 5.69 3.35
CA LYS A 157 -7.85 5.62 2.53
C LYS A 157 -7.45 7.02 2.06
N ARG A 158 -6.26 7.46 2.45
CA ARG A 158 -5.65 8.73 2.03
C ARG A 158 -4.43 8.48 1.17
N VAL A 159 -4.26 9.33 0.15
CA VAL A 159 -3.05 9.33 -0.69
C VAL A 159 -2.24 10.57 -0.34
N VAL A 160 -1.08 10.36 0.26
CA VAL A 160 -0.19 11.43 0.73
C VAL A 160 1.05 11.47 -0.15
N LYS A 161 1.41 12.66 -0.62
CA LYS A 161 2.66 12.90 -1.34
C LYS A 161 3.64 13.61 -0.43
N GLU A 162 4.84 13.07 -0.34
CA GLU A 162 5.91 13.61 0.50
C GLU A 162 7.20 13.72 -0.33
N GLN A 163 7.90 14.84 -0.18
CA GLN A 163 9.21 15.02 -0.80
C GLN A 163 10.31 14.60 0.16
N THR A 164 11.19 13.73 -0.30
CA THR A 164 12.35 13.26 0.48
C THR A 164 13.63 13.49 -0.29
N ALA A 165 14.69 13.88 0.42
CA ALA A 165 16.01 14.06 -0.17
C ALA A 165 16.60 12.70 -0.60
N LEU A 166 17.16 12.63 -1.81
CA LEU A 166 17.96 11.50 -2.26
C LEU A 166 19.43 11.76 -1.92
N PRO A 167 20.08 10.90 -1.13
CA PRO A 167 21.48 11.10 -0.77
C PRO A 167 22.36 11.04 -2.02
N TYR A 168 23.41 11.87 -2.04
CA TYR A 168 24.48 11.79 -3.03
C TYR A 168 25.63 10.92 -2.51
N GLN A 169 26.48 10.45 -3.42
CA GLN A 169 27.70 9.73 -3.08
C GLN A 169 28.93 10.63 -3.15
N THR A 170 30.00 10.21 -2.47
CA THR A 170 31.32 10.84 -2.64
C THR A 170 32.22 9.90 -3.42
N VAL A 171 32.55 10.28 -4.64
CA VAL A 171 33.47 9.57 -5.53
C VAL A 171 34.89 10.00 -5.22
N TYR A 172 35.74 9.04 -4.85
CA TYR A 172 37.16 9.26 -4.62
C TYR A 172 37.95 8.80 -5.85
N LYS A 173 38.75 9.68 -6.43
CA LYS A 173 39.62 9.37 -7.58
C LYS A 173 41.07 9.62 -7.24
N ALA A 174 41.91 8.59 -7.38
CA ALA A 174 43.35 8.74 -7.28
C ALA A 174 43.86 9.63 -8.42
N SER A 175 44.71 10.61 -8.10
CA SER A 175 45.22 11.55 -9.09
C SER A 175 46.62 12.01 -8.75
N SER A 176 47.44 12.19 -9.78
CA SER A 176 48.77 12.75 -9.68
C SER A 176 48.82 14.29 -9.69
N LEU A 177 47.65 14.96 -9.77
CA LEU A 177 47.55 16.42 -9.62
C LEU A 177 47.90 16.91 -8.21
N LEU A 178 47.65 16.07 -7.21
CA LEU A 178 47.88 16.38 -5.81
C LEU A 178 49.08 15.61 -5.27
N ARG A 179 49.84 16.24 -4.36
CA ARG A 179 50.91 15.54 -3.63
C ARG A 179 50.33 14.37 -2.85
N SER A 180 51.06 13.26 -2.84
CA SER A 180 50.66 12.06 -2.10
C SER A 180 50.28 12.35 -0.65
N GLY A 181 49.15 11.80 -0.21
CA GLY A 181 48.59 12.01 1.12
C GLY A 181 47.74 13.28 1.29
N ARG A 182 47.57 14.10 0.24
CA ARG A 182 46.60 15.20 0.23
C ARG A 182 45.31 14.78 -0.45
N SER A 183 44.20 15.38 -0.03
CA SER A 183 42.91 15.25 -0.71
C SER A 183 42.33 16.63 -0.99
N MET A 184 41.56 16.75 -2.06
CA MET A 184 40.83 17.97 -2.39
C MET A 184 39.47 17.61 -2.97
N GLN A 185 38.42 18.23 -2.44
CA GLN A 185 37.11 18.18 -3.05
C GLN A 185 37.10 19.08 -4.29
N ILE A 186 36.79 18.49 -5.43
CA ILE A 186 36.71 19.16 -6.73
C ILE A 186 35.29 19.65 -6.98
N THR A 187 34.30 18.79 -6.72
CA THR A 187 32.89 19.11 -6.93
C THR A 187 32.10 18.84 -5.66
N GLY A 188 31.24 19.78 -5.28
CA GLY A 188 30.25 19.63 -4.21
C GLY A 188 29.21 18.59 -4.58
N GLY A 189 28.83 17.73 -3.63
CA GLY A 189 27.67 16.86 -3.82
C GLY A 189 26.38 17.61 -3.50
N GLU A 190 25.34 17.36 -4.28
CA GLU A 190 24.01 17.93 -4.06
C GLU A 190 22.99 16.79 -3.93
N ALA A 191 22.20 16.83 -2.86
CA ALA A 191 21.13 15.84 -2.68
C ALA A 191 20.10 15.97 -3.82
N GLY A 192 19.65 14.83 -4.31
CA GLY A 192 18.53 14.76 -5.22
C GLY A 192 17.20 14.95 -4.47
N LEU A 193 16.10 14.83 -5.19
CA LEU A 193 14.76 14.96 -4.66
C LEU A 193 13.87 13.86 -5.24
N ALA A 194 13.17 13.15 -4.37
CA ALA A 194 12.13 12.20 -4.74
C ALA A 194 10.77 12.65 -4.20
N GLU A 195 9.72 12.44 -4.98
CA GLU A 195 8.33 12.48 -4.54
C GLU A 195 7.87 11.05 -4.27
N ASN A 196 7.65 10.75 -2.99
CA ASN A 196 7.10 9.48 -2.53
C ASN A 196 5.59 9.63 -2.38
N THR A 197 4.85 8.70 -2.97
CA THR A 197 3.40 8.59 -2.78
C THR A 197 3.13 7.45 -1.82
N TYR A 198 2.48 7.76 -0.71
CA TYR A 198 2.04 6.82 0.29
C TYR A 198 0.54 6.64 0.22
N GLU A 199 0.13 5.40 0.37
CA GLU A 199 -1.24 5.04 0.70
C GLU A 199 -1.32 4.84 2.22
N GLU A 200 -2.17 5.62 2.86
CA GLU A 200 -2.38 5.59 4.30
C GLU A 200 -3.81 5.16 4.61
N LEU A 201 -3.95 4.19 5.51
CA LEU A 201 -5.24 3.76 6.05
C LEU A 201 -5.41 4.34 7.44
N TRP A 202 -6.50 5.07 7.67
CA TRP A 202 -6.80 5.79 8.90
C TRP A 202 -8.11 5.28 9.50
N SER A 203 -8.10 4.96 10.80
CA SER A 203 -9.32 4.72 11.58
C SER A 203 -9.50 5.88 12.56
N GLY A 204 -10.43 6.78 12.24
CA GLY A 204 -10.50 8.09 12.88
C GLY A 204 -9.17 8.84 12.77
N ASP A 205 -8.61 9.24 13.91
CA ASP A 205 -7.32 9.95 14.00
C ASP A 205 -6.12 9.01 14.14
N THR A 206 -6.32 7.69 14.06
CA THR A 206 -5.25 6.71 14.21
C THR A 206 -4.80 6.18 12.86
N LEU A 207 -3.51 6.35 12.54
CA LEU A 207 -2.89 5.74 11.37
C LEU A 207 -2.75 4.22 11.58
N VAL A 208 -3.49 3.44 10.80
CA VAL A 208 -3.50 1.97 10.84
C VAL A 208 -2.37 1.39 10.00
N SER A 209 -2.16 1.93 8.80
CA SER A 209 -1.12 1.47 7.87
C SER A 209 -0.64 2.60 6.99
N ARG A 210 0.64 2.56 6.60
CA ARG A 210 1.27 3.46 5.64
C ARG A 210 2.16 2.65 4.71
N THR A 211 1.82 2.63 3.44
CA THR A 211 2.52 1.85 2.42
C THR A 211 3.05 2.77 1.33
N LEU A 212 4.34 2.68 1.02
CA LEU A 212 4.92 3.35 -0.14
C LEU A 212 4.42 2.66 -1.41
N VAL A 213 3.62 3.36 -2.22
CA VAL A 213 3.06 2.81 -3.47
C VAL A 213 3.82 3.26 -4.70
N SER A 214 4.51 4.40 -4.62
CA SER A 214 5.32 4.93 -5.72
C SER A 214 6.41 5.84 -5.20
N ALA A 215 7.59 5.79 -5.82
CA ALA A 215 8.67 6.75 -5.64
C ALA A 215 9.06 7.28 -7.02
N LYS A 216 9.05 8.61 -7.18
CA LYS A 216 9.42 9.29 -8.41
C LYS A 216 10.59 10.23 -8.17
N GLU A 217 11.69 10.03 -8.88
CA GLU A 217 12.79 10.99 -8.90
C GLU A 217 12.35 12.29 -9.59
N LEU A 218 12.45 13.41 -8.87
CA LEU A 218 12.21 14.76 -9.40
C LEU A 218 13.51 15.45 -9.80
N LYS A 219 14.59 15.16 -9.05
CA LYS A 219 15.94 15.67 -9.30
C LYS A 219 16.95 14.58 -8.95
N ALA A 220 17.79 14.20 -9.90
CA ALA A 220 18.90 13.28 -9.65
C ALA A 220 19.89 13.89 -8.64
N PRO A 221 20.44 13.10 -7.69
CA PRO A 221 21.56 13.57 -6.88
C PRO A 221 22.79 13.83 -7.75
N VAL A 222 23.59 14.81 -7.36
CA VAL A 222 24.89 15.11 -7.96
C VAL A 222 25.96 14.64 -6.99
N ASP A 223 26.81 13.71 -7.43
CA ASP A 223 27.86 13.15 -6.58
C ASP A 223 28.98 14.17 -6.30
N ALA A 224 29.51 14.13 -5.09
CA ALA A 224 30.72 14.86 -4.74
C ALA A 224 31.94 14.16 -5.35
N LEU A 225 32.86 14.92 -5.93
CA LEU A 225 34.14 14.38 -6.42
C LEU A 225 35.27 14.84 -5.50
N VAL A 226 36.06 13.89 -5.00
CA VAL A 226 37.26 14.15 -4.21
C VAL A 226 38.46 13.49 -4.87
N LEU A 227 39.47 14.29 -5.22
CA LEU A 227 40.76 13.77 -5.64
C LEU A 227 41.60 13.39 -4.44
N GLN A 228 42.23 12.23 -4.52
CA GLN A 228 43.23 11.74 -3.58
C GLN A 228 44.60 11.74 -4.26
N GLY A 229 45.55 12.47 -3.66
CA GLY A 229 46.90 12.58 -4.18
C GLY A 229 47.62 11.24 -4.13
N GLN A 230 48.07 10.79 -5.30
CA GLN A 230 48.87 9.59 -5.48
C GLN A 230 49.86 9.82 -6.61
N ASN A 231 51.15 9.73 -6.29
CA ASN A 231 52.22 9.85 -7.29
C ASN A 231 52.06 8.75 -8.34
N GLY A 232 52.20 9.09 -9.62
CA GLY A 232 52.12 8.13 -10.72
C GLY A 232 50.71 7.68 -11.09
N ALA A 233 49.66 8.11 -10.37
CA ALA A 233 48.28 7.81 -10.76
C ALA A 233 47.93 8.55 -12.07
N ALA A 234 47.60 7.78 -13.10
CA ALA A 234 47.19 8.31 -14.40
C ALA A 234 45.85 9.04 -14.29
N ILE A 235 45.76 10.20 -14.94
CA ILE A 235 44.57 11.05 -14.96
C ILE A 235 43.64 10.66 -16.11
N SER A 236 44.23 10.35 -17.26
CA SER A 236 43.57 9.89 -18.47
C SER A 236 42.79 8.60 -18.25
N ARG A 237 41.65 8.47 -18.93
CA ARG A 237 40.87 7.23 -18.97
C ARG A 237 41.30 6.29 -20.09
N LEU A 238 42.20 6.73 -20.96
CA LEU A 238 42.74 5.91 -22.04
C LEU A 238 43.74 4.90 -21.48
N ASP A 239 43.66 3.66 -21.96
CA ASP A 239 44.63 2.61 -21.65
C ASP A 239 45.03 1.89 -22.95
N TRP A 240 46.28 2.09 -23.34
CA TRP A 240 46.91 1.37 -24.46
C TRP A 240 48.06 0.49 -24.00
N SER A 241 48.10 0.09 -22.72
CA SER A 241 49.18 -0.71 -22.13
C SER A 241 49.41 -2.06 -22.81
N SER A 242 48.40 -2.62 -23.47
CA SER A 242 48.55 -3.83 -24.29
C SER A 242 49.40 -3.62 -25.55
N GLN A 243 49.31 -2.44 -26.17
CA GLN A 243 50.06 -2.06 -27.38
C GLN A 243 51.38 -1.34 -27.02
N TYR A 244 51.36 -0.55 -25.95
CA TYR A 244 52.46 0.28 -25.48
C TYR A 244 52.66 0.06 -23.98
N PRO A 245 53.20 -1.09 -23.57
CA PRO A 245 53.40 -1.41 -22.16
C PRO A 245 54.39 -0.42 -21.51
N LEU A 246 54.21 -0.20 -20.22
CA LEU A 246 55.10 0.63 -19.41
C LEU A 246 56.13 -0.25 -18.69
N ASP A 247 57.35 0.26 -18.53
CA ASP A 247 58.40 -0.36 -17.73
C ASP A 247 58.16 -0.20 -16.22
N ALA A 248 59.08 -0.71 -15.40
CA ALA A 248 59.00 -0.62 -13.94
C ALA A 248 59.00 0.83 -13.40
N ASN A 249 59.42 1.81 -14.20
CA ASN A 249 59.45 3.22 -13.85
C ASN A 249 58.24 3.99 -14.41
N GLY A 250 57.29 3.32 -15.07
CA GLY A 250 56.15 3.96 -15.72
C GLY A 250 56.53 4.73 -16.98
N ILE A 251 57.54 4.26 -17.73
CA ILE A 251 57.95 4.81 -19.03
C ILE A 251 57.48 3.83 -20.13
N PRO A 252 56.88 4.30 -21.24
CA PRO A 252 56.57 3.42 -22.36
C PRO A 252 57.81 2.68 -22.86
N VAL A 253 57.73 1.36 -22.99
CA VAL A 253 58.82 0.51 -23.50
C VAL A 253 59.09 0.81 -24.98
N THR A 254 58.03 1.08 -25.74
CA THR A 254 58.10 1.38 -27.17
C THR A 254 57.48 2.75 -27.44
N TYR A 255 58.26 3.62 -28.07
CA TYR A 255 57.82 4.94 -28.55
C TYR A 255 58.67 5.35 -29.76
N GLN A 256 58.12 6.20 -30.61
CA GLN A 256 58.79 6.70 -31.83
C GLN A 256 59.65 7.94 -31.56
N LYS A 257 59.24 8.77 -30.60
CA LYS A 257 59.95 9.99 -30.23
C LYS A 257 59.67 10.36 -28.78
N VAL A 258 60.63 10.99 -28.11
CA VAL A 258 60.40 11.65 -26.82
C VAL A 258 60.80 13.11 -26.94
N LYS A 259 59.99 13.99 -26.37
CA LYS A 259 60.29 15.41 -26.20
C LYS A 259 60.28 15.73 -24.71
N THR A 260 61.44 16.07 -24.18
CA THR A 260 61.61 16.31 -22.75
C THR A 260 61.46 17.78 -22.41
N GLY A 261 61.05 18.08 -21.17
CA GLY A 261 61.02 19.46 -20.69
C GLY A 261 59.97 20.35 -21.37
N GLN A 262 58.92 19.74 -21.94
CA GLN A 262 57.81 20.42 -22.60
C GLN A 262 56.91 21.09 -21.57
N LYS A 263 56.26 22.18 -21.95
CA LYS A 263 55.34 22.96 -21.13
C LYS A 263 53.91 22.54 -21.42
N ALA A 264 53.28 21.91 -20.43
CA ALA A 264 51.88 21.52 -20.45
C ALA A 264 51.04 22.47 -19.62
N THR A 265 49.96 23.00 -20.20
CA THR A 265 48.88 23.66 -19.45
C THR A 265 47.70 22.72 -19.28
N GLY A 266 46.68 23.17 -18.54
CA GLY A 266 45.42 22.45 -18.44
C GLY A 266 44.26 23.32 -18.90
N TYR A 267 43.30 22.69 -19.57
CA TYR A 267 42.03 23.31 -19.95
C TYR A 267 40.87 22.38 -19.59
N SER A 268 39.68 22.96 -19.55
CA SER A 268 38.44 22.25 -19.26
C SER A 268 37.32 22.85 -20.09
N ALA A 269 36.33 22.02 -20.42
CA ALA A 269 35.12 22.47 -21.09
C ALA A 269 33.89 21.81 -20.44
N PRO A 270 32.68 22.36 -20.65
CA PRO A 270 31.45 21.69 -20.23
C PRO A 270 31.36 20.26 -20.76
N GLU A 271 30.62 19.42 -20.05
CA GLU A 271 30.36 18.04 -20.47
C GLU A 271 29.83 18.00 -21.91
N ASN A 272 30.25 17.00 -22.69
CA ASN A 272 29.89 16.84 -24.10
C ASN A 272 30.36 17.98 -25.03
N SER A 273 31.39 18.73 -24.64
CA SER A 273 32.06 19.67 -25.56
C SER A 273 32.87 18.92 -26.61
N TYR A 274 32.88 19.48 -27.83
CA TYR A 274 33.64 18.94 -28.95
C TYR A 274 35.00 19.64 -29.08
N GLY A 275 36.04 18.86 -29.34
CA GLY A 275 37.34 19.38 -29.75
C GLY A 275 37.39 19.67 -31.25
N SER A 276 38.48 20.28 -31.69
CA SER A 276 38.69 20.72 -33.07
C SER A 276 38.71 19.57 -34.11
N SER A 277 38.89 18.32 -33.68
CA SER A 277 38.74 17.14 -34.53
C SER A 277 37.28 16.68 -34.73
N GLY A 278 36.32 17.25 -34.00
CA GLY A 278 34.92 16.85 -34.04
C GLY A 278 34.52 15.73 -33.07
N GLY A 279 35.46 15.21 -32.26
CA GLY A 279 35.17 14.27 -31.17
C GLY A 279 34.93 14.96 -29.83
N TYR A 280 34.29 14.25 -28.90
CA TYR A 280 34.11 14.74 -27.53
C TYR A 280 35.44 14.87 -26.78
N CYS A 281 35.58 15.93 -25.99
CA CYS A 281 36.67 16.09 -25.04
C CYS A 281 36.39 15.31 -23.76
N TYR A 282 37.42 14.61 -23.25
CA TYR A 282 37.36 13.82 -22.02
C TYR A 282 38.76 13.55 -21.50
N TYR A 283 38.89 12.99 -20.28
CA TYR A 283 40.20 12.61 -19.73
C TYR A 283 41.02 11.74 -20.70
N GLY A 284 42.07 12.30 -21.30
CA GLY A 284 42.90 11.63 -22.30
C GLY A 284 42.89 12.29 -23.67
N THR A 285 41.93 13.16 -24.00
CA THR A 285 42.04 14.03 -25.16
C THR A 285 42.89 15.24 -24.83
N ILE A 286 43.70 15.72 -25.77
CA ILE A 286 44.58 16.88 -25.54
C ILE A 286 44.54 17.84 -26.72
N ALA A 287 44.84 19.10 -26.43
CA ALA A 287 45.01 20.13 -27.43
C ALA A 287 46.49 20.28 -27.78
N VAL A 288 46.80 20.33 -29.07
CA VAL A 288 48.15 20.38 -29.63
C VAL A 288 48.24 21.40 -30.77
N ASP A 289 49.44 21.62 -31.32
CA ASP A 289 49.58 22.11 -32.69
C ASP A 289 49.46 20.93 -33.66
N PRO A 290 48.44 20.85 -34.53
CA PRO A 290 48.28 19.76 -35.49
C PRO A 290 49.42 19.64 -36.52
N ASN A 291 50.19 20.70 -36.76
CA ASN A 291 51.38 20.64 -37.61
C ASN A 291 52.53 19.91 -36.93
N GLU A 292 52.56 19.92 -35.59
CA GLU A 292 53.56 19.22 -34.79
C GLU A 292 53.10 17.80 -34.43
N TYR A 293 51.83 17.66 -34.03
CA TYR A 293 51.18 16.39 -33.70
C TYR A 293 49.88 16.28 -34.50
N PRO A 294 49.91 15.67 -35.70
CA PRO A 294 48.70 15.46 -36.48
C PRO A 294 47.63 14.75 -35.65
N TYR A 295 46.36 15.09 -35.86
CA TYR A 295 45.27 14.42 -35.14
C TYR A 295 45.34 12.91 -35.28
N GLY A 296 44.99 12.22 -34.19
CA GLY A 296 45.15 10.77 -34.05
C GLY A 296 46.50 10.36 -33.49
N THR A 297 47.42 11.30 -33.26
CA THR A 297 48.69 10.98 -32.59
C THR A 297 48.42 10.46 -31.18
N LYS A 298 48.94 9.26 -30.89
CA LYS A 298 48.90 8.62 -29.59
C LYS A 298 50.15 8.98 -28.81
N LEU A 299 49.95 9.46 -27.59
CA LEU A 299 50.99 10.00 -26.74
C LEU A 299 50.92 9.33 -25.35
N TYR A 300 52.01 9.45 -24.61
CA TYR A 300 52.03 9.22 -23.18
C TYR A 300 52.75 10.40 -22.51
N ILE A 301 52.08 11.04 -21.55
CA ILE A 301 52.53 12.31 -20.97
C ILE A 301 52.74 12.15 -19.46
N ARG A 302 53.95 12.49 -19.01
CA ARG A 302 54.33 12.44 -17.59
C ARG A 302 55.41 13.46 -17.26
N SER A 303 55.59 13.76 -15.98
CA SER A 303 56.78 14.46 -15.49
C SER A 303 58.02 13.55 -15.51
N ALA A 304 59.20 14.17 -15.62
CA ALA A 304 60.49 13.45 -15.58
C ALA A 304 60.64 12.61 -14.30
N ASP A 305 60.23 13.14 -13.14
CA ASP A 305 60.30 12.44 -11.85
C ASP A 305 59.17 11.39 -11.64
N GLY A 306 58.23 11.29 -12.58
CA GLY A 306 57.13 10.32 -12.57
C GLY A 306 56.06 10.59 -11.53
N LYS A 307 56.13 11.70 -10.78
CA LYS A 307 55.12 12.00 -9.76
C LYS A 307 53.82 12.46 -10.40
N PHE A 308 53.92 13.33 -11.40
CA PHE A 308 52.81 13.70 -12.27
C PHE A 308 52.74 12.77 -13.48
N VAL A 309 51.57 12.17 -13.71
CA VAL A 309 51.27 11.32 -14.86
C VAL A 309 49.89 11.71 -15.38
N TYR A 310 49.84 12.34 -16.55
CA TYR A 310 48.58 12.47 -17.27
C TYR A 310 48.17 11.11 -17.83
N GLY A 311 49.14 10.37 -18.39
CA GLY A 311 48.96 9.01 -18.91
C GLY A 311 48.85 9.01 -20.43
N TYR A 312 48.16 8.00 -20.98
CA TYR A 312 47.91 7.91 -22.41
C TYR A 312 47.05 9.07 -22.89
N ALA A 313 47.41 9.67 -24.01
CA ALA A 313 46.74 10.84 -24.54
C ALA A 313 46.56 10.75 -26.06
N LEU A 314 45.45 11.31 -26.54
CA LEU A 314 45.10 11.39 -27.95
C LEU A 314 45.10 12.85 -28.38
N ALA A 315 45.92 13.19 -29.38
CA ALA A 315 45.86 14.48 -30.06
C ALA A 315 44.55 14.56 -30.85
N SER A 316 43.59 15.32 -30.32
CA SER A 316 42.24 15.44 -30.91
C SER A 316 41.69 16.87 -30.88
N ASP A 317 42.46 17.83 -30.39
CA ASP A 317 42.04 19.22 -30.30
C ASP A 317 43.20 20.16 -30.69
N THR A 318 42.89 21.40 -31.04
CA THR A 318 43.89 22.43 -31.37
C THR A 318 43.97 23.44 -30.23
N GLY A 319 45.16 23.60 -29.66
CA GLY A 319 45.40 24.61 -28.65
C GLY A 319 45.51 26.00 -29.27
N GLY A 320 44.99 27.04 -28.61
CA GLY A 320 45.17 28.42 -29.08
C GLY A 320 46.65 28.86 -29.17
N PHE A 321 47.54 28.17 -28.45
CA PHE A 321 48.99 28.34 -28.56
C PHE A 321 49.55 27.91 -29.92
N ALA A 322 48.87 27.04 -30.67
CA ALA A 322 49.31 26.64 -32.01
C ALA A 322 49.39 27.84 -32.98
N ALA A 323 48.65 28.92 -32.70
CA ALA A 323 48.65 30.15 -33.47
C ALA A 323 49.41 31.32 -32.80
N SER A 324 50.17 31.08 -31.72
CA SER A 324 50.82 32.15 -30.95
C SER A 324 52.15 31.76 -30.31
N GLU A 325 53.02 32.73 -30.07
CA GLU A 325 54.36 32.51 -29.47
C GLU A 325 54.31 32.44 -27.93
N ILE A 326 53.28 31.81 -27.35
CA ILE A 326 53.05 31.75 -25.90
C ILE A 326 54.00 30.75 -25.22
N GLY A 327 54.64 29.87 -26.01
CA GLY A 327 55.62 28.89 -25.51
C GLY A 327 54.99 27.83 -24.62
N VAL A 328 53.79 27.37 -24.97
CA VAL A 328 53.11 26.18 -24.45
C VAL A 328 53.14 25.11 -25.52
N ASP A 329 53.47 23.88 -25.16
CA ASP A 329 53.66 22.78 -26.11
C ASP A 329 52.42 21.86 -26.18
N VAL A 330 51.62 21.79 -25.11
CA VAL A 330 50.42 20.94 -25.04
C VAL A 330 49.41 21.48 -24.01
N ASP A 331 48.11 21.35 -24.28
CA ASP A 331 47.05 21.54 -23.28
C ASP A 331 46.41 20.20 -22.90
N LEU A 332 46.38 19.91 -21.61
CA LEU A 332 45.80 18.68 -21.08
C LEU A 332 44.33 18.90 -20.72
N PHE A 333 43.42 18.09 -21.25
CA PHE A 333 42.00 18.24 -20.92
C PHE A 333 41.67 17.68 -19.55
N TYR A 334 40.83 18.40 -18.82
CA TYR A 334 40.21 18.02 -17.56
C TYR A 334 38.69 18.23 -17.60
N GLU A 335 37.94 17.36 -16.93
CA GLU A 335 36.48 17.42 -16.89
C GLU A 335 35.98 18.53 -15.95
N THR A 336 36.84 19.09 -15.10
CA THR A 336 36.51 20.23 -14.25
C THR A 336 37.52 21.37 -14.37
N TYR A 337 37.02 22.60 -14.22
CA TYR A 337 37.87 23.80 -14.18
C TYR A 337 38.86 23.78 -13.02
N GLN A 338 38.47 23.22 -11.88
CA GLN A 338 39.37 23.18 -10.73
C GLN A 338 40.54 22.22 -10.96
N GLU A 339 40.33 21.11 -11.67
CA GLU A 339 41.41 20.20 -12.05
C GLU A 339 42.37 20.84 -13.07
N SER A 340 41.87 21.62 -14.02
CA SER A 340 42.73 22.35 -14.97
C SER A 340 43.57 23.42 -14.27
N VAL A 341 43.01 24.14 -13.29
CA VAL A 341 43.76 25.07 -12.43
C VAL A 341 44.80 24.34 -11.57
N LEU A 342 44.47 23.16 -11.03
CA LEU A 342 45.43 22.33 -10.30
C LEU A 342 46.56 21.83 -11.19
N ASN A 343 46.32 21.63 -12.50
CA ASN A 343 47.39 21.36 -13.43
C ASN A 343 48.33 22.58 -13.50
N SER A 344 47.78 23.78 -13.70
CA SER A 344 48.56 24.99 -13.93
C SER A 344 49.54 24.80 -15.09
N LEU A 345 50.71 25.44 -15.07
CA LEU A 345 51.82 25.16 -15.97
C LEU A 345 52.71 24.04 -15.38
N ARG A 346 52.94 22.97 -16.15
CA ARG A 346 53.81 21.86 -15.76
C ARG A 346 54.88 21.58 -16.80
N THR A 347 56.03 21.13 -16.33
CA THR A 347 57.07 20.57 -17.19
C THR A 347 56.88 19.06 -17.31
N VAL A 348 56.73 18.57 -18.54
CA VAL A 348 56.45 17.17 -18.86
C VAL A 348 57.37 16.65 -19.96
N ASP A 349 57.50 15.34 -20.00
CA ASP A 349 58.05 14.60 -21.12
C ASP A 349 56.88 13.99 -21.90
N ILE A 350 56.89 14.21 -23.22
CA ILE A 350 55.88 13.71 -24.15
C ILE A 350 56.50 12.58 -24.96
N TYR A 351 56.01 11.36 -24.74
CA TYR A 351 56.38 10.18 -25.51
C TYR A 351 55.38 10.01 -26.64
N VAL A 352 55.84 10.08 -27.88
CA VAL A 352 55.05 9.80 -29.08
C VAL A 352 55.03 8.31 -29.33
N LEU A 353 53.89 7.67 -29.09
CA LEU A 353 53.69 6.24 -29.26
C LEU A 353 53.42 5.88 -30.72
N GLU A 354 52.60 6.70 -31.38
CA GLU A 354 52.18 6.52 -32.76
C GLU A 354 51.78 7.88 -33.37
N TRP A 355 52.31 8.22 -34.54
CA TRP A 355 51.88 9.43 -35.26
C TRP A 355 50.51 9.25 -35.90
N GLY A 356 49.65 10.25 -35.71
CA GLY A 356 48.37 10.34 -36.41
C GLY A 356 48.55 10.68 -37.88
N ASN A 357 47.48 10.47 -38.66
CA ASN A 357 47.44 10.82 -40.07
C ASN A 357 46.76 12.18 -40.34
N GLY A 358 46.41 12.93 -39.28
CA GLY A 358 45.72 14.22 -39.38
C GLY A 358 44.20 14.13 -39.40
N THR A 359 43.63 12.92 -39.38
CA THR A 359 42.19 12.68 -39.42
C THR A 359 41.78 11.72 -38.31
N LEU A 360 40.70 12.07 -37.59
CA LEU A 360 40.03 11.17 -36.66
C LEU A 360 38.64 10.84 -37.19
N TYR A 361 38.30 9.56 -37.22
CA TYR A 361 36.96 9.10 -37.54
C TYR A 361 36.27 8.73 -36.22
N TYR A 362 35.14 9.39 -35.96
CA TYR A 362 34.35 9.23 -34.75
C TYR A 362 33.03 8.52 -35.03
#